data_AF-A0A078MBE2-F1
#
_entry.id   AF-A0A078MBE2-F1
#
_cell.length_a   1.000
_cell.length_b   1.000
_cell.length_c   1.000
_cell.angle_alpha   90.00
_cell.angle_beta   90.00
_cell.angle_gamma   90.00
#
_symmetry.space_group_name_H-M   'P 1'
#
loop_
_entity.id
_entity.type
_entity.pdbx_description
1 polymer ?
#
loop_
_entity_poly.entity_id
_entity_poly.type
_entity_poly.pdbx_seq_one_letter_code
_entity_poly.pdbx_strand_id
1 'polypeptide(L)'
;MSLISYAPTAFSSARLPALAATSPGSAPLRRGGWRMPWGNARQVVPDFLMSPSPTELRREEHEERERTINPGEGLSKAQTNFHNHLTHEYLRFAPDALTTRLLRGVKLWSKVVFWFLAVMGLWVTITGTWSAEEERLRTFLTFFLFTVVLTFPSLVGWGVSAFLMSRFFARLIRPARGPAWELSRRTGMVTLFSYRGKQVITQSAPFHEFDAYTRTRRGRHEFWLEHRYSSACISFLPICGPRPCFVSLWALWDFLQNYMDTSQPLPDMPGLERYRGNDPTTVAYDREIGRDPRYWVDMDDEAFWQAQVSMEEQVETLNTDSRPDLMARYVTFS
;
A
#
# COMPACT_ATOMS: atom_id res chain seq x y z
N MET A 1 3.30 -8.74 -24.94
CA MET A 1 4.16 -8.70 -23.73
C MET A 1 4.85 -10.04 -23.60
N SER A 2 6.11 -10.06 -23.16
CA SER A 2 6.87 -11.30 -22.90
C SER A 2 6.53 -11.83 -21.51
N LEU A 3 6.28 -13.13 -21.38
CA LEU A 3 6.13 -13.78 -20.08
C LEU A 3 7.42 -13.63 -19.25
N ILE A 4 7.27 -13.44 -17.96
CA ILE A 4 8.40 -13.49 -17.02
C ILE A 4 8.98 -14.91 -16.98
N SER A 5 10.31 -15.02 -16.90
CA SER A 5 10.99 -16.27 -16.54
C SER A 5 11.44 -16.22 -15.09
N TYR A 6 11.06 -17.22 -14.30
CA TYR A 6 11.51 -17.34 -12.91
C TYR A 6 12.99 -17.73 -12.85
N ALA A 7 13.69 -17.16 -11.87
CA ALA A 7 15.04 -17.58 -11.52
C ALA A 7 15.02 -18.96 -10.83
N PRO A 8 16.12 -19.73 -10.86
CA PRO A 8 16.20 -20.99 -10.11
C PRO A 8 16.08 -20.81 -8.59
N THR A 9 16.34 -19.60 -8.08
CA THR A 9 16.20 -19.21 -6.68
C THR A 9 14.79 -18.76 -6.29
N ALA A 10 13.86 -18.70 -7.27
CA ALA A 10 12.51 -18.25 -7.01
C ALA A 10 11.81 -19.14 -5.97
N PHE A 11 11.02 -18.51 -5.11
CA PHE A 11 10.36 -19.24 -4.04
C PHE A 11 9.25 -20.14 -4.61
N SER A 12 9.22 -21.38 -4.14
CA SER A 12 8.16 -22.34 -4.44
C SER A 12 7.87 -23.14 -3.19
N SER A 13 6.60 -23.18 -2.78
CA SER A 13 6.19 -23.98 -1.61
C SER A 13 6.43 -25.47 -1.80
N ALA A 14 6.48 -25.96 -3.04
CA ALA A 14 6.82 -27.34 -3.38
C ALA A 14 8.30 -27.69 -3.16
N ARG A 15 9.20 -26.69 -3.07
CA ARG A 15 10.65 -26.89 -2.97
C ARG A 15 11.24 -26.02 -1.87
N LEU A 16 11.12 -26.48 -0.64
CA LEU A 16 11.66 -25.81 0.54
C LEU A 16 13.03 -26.40 0.91
N PRO A 17 14.11 -25.59 0.98
CA PRO A 17 15.40 -26.06 1.45
C PRO A 17 15.39 -26.29 2.96
N ALA A 18 16.28 -27.16 3.45
CA ALA A 18 16.55 -27.28 4.88
C ALA A 18 17.22 -25.98 5.37
N LEU A 19 16.75 -25.46 6.51
CA LEU A 19 17.19 -24.18 7.03
C LEU A 19 18.01 -24.37 8.30
N ALA A 20 19.05 -23.56 8.45
CA ALA A 20 19.87 -23.55 9.66
C ALA A 20 19.08 -23.01 10.87
N ALA A 21 19.52 -23.41 12.06
CA ALA A 21 18.95 -22.92 13.31
C ALA A 21 19.03 -21.40 13.41
N THR A 22 18.03 -20.84 14.07
CA THR A 22 17.85 -19.40 14.20
C THR A 22 18.98 -18.76 15.02
N SER A 23 19.54 -17.63 14.57
CA SER A 23 20.63 -16.97 15.31
C SER A 23 20.09 -16.23 16.56
N PRO A 24 20.58 -16.52 17.78
CA PRO A 24 20.01 -16.02 19.04
C PRO A 24 20.12 -14.50 19.23
N GLY A 25 20.97 -13.81 18.45
CA GLY A 25 21.18 -12.36 18.54
C GLY A 25 20.45 -11.52 17.50
N SER A 26 19.70 -12.13 16.58
CA SER A 26 19.42 -11.48 15.29
C SER A 26 18.28 -10.47 15.28
N ALA A 27 17.27 -10.46 16.15
CA ALA A 27 16.31 -9.34 16.12
C ALA A 27 15.37 -9.11 17.32
N PRO A 28 14.87 -7.86 17.46
CA PRO A 28 14.17 -7.38 18.65
C PRO A 28 12.72 -7.85 18.79
N LEU A 29 12.06 -8.32 17.73
CA LEU A 29 10.63 -8.67 17.78
C LEU A 29 10.38 -10.08 18.32
N ARG A 30 11.37 -10.97 18.25
CA ARG A 30 11.26 -12.34 18.81
C ARG A 30 10.95 -12.40 20.29
N ARG A 31 11.30 -11.35 21.06
CA ARG A 31 11.09 -11.31 22.52
C ARG A 31 9.68 -10.85 22.93
N GLY A 32 8.80 -10.49 22.00
CA GLY A 32 7.46 -10.00 22.37
C GLY A 32 6.44 -9.86 21.24
N GLY A 33 6.75 -10.34 20.03
CA GLY A 33 5.82 -10.45 18.93
C GLY A 33 5.34 -11.89 18.75
N TRP A 34 4.12 -12.06 18.24
CA TRP A 34 3.60 -13.38 17.88
C TRP A 34 4.02 -13.71 16.45
N ARG A 35 4.66 -14.87 16.25
CA ARG A 35 5.10 -15.35 14.93
C ARG A 35 3.95 -16.01 14.21
N MET A 36 3.77 -15.69 12.93
CA MET A 36 2.79 -16.36 12.09
C MET A 36 3.35 -17.67 11.53
N PRO A 37 2.52 -18.72 11.38
CA PRO A 37 2.95 -19.98 10.79
C PRO A 37 3.19 -19.84 9.29
N TRP A 38 4.15 -20.61 8.77
CA TRP A 38 4.35 -20.76 7.34
C TRP A 38 3.44 -21.83 6.74
N GLY A 39 3.03 -21.61 5.50
CA GLY A 39 2.33 -22.59 4.69
C GLY A 39 0.81 -22.60 4.82
N ASN A 40 0.18 -23.43 3.99
CA ASN A 40 -1.28 -23.56 3.85
C ASN A 40 -2.00 -22.20 3.71
N ALA A 41 -1.35 -21.25 3.02
CA ALA A 41 -1.90 -19.92 2.77
C ALA A 41 -3.19 -20.02 1.96
N ARG A 42 -4.25 -19.33 2.41
CA ARG A 42 -5.49 -19.23 1.64
C ARG A 42 -5.35 -18.15 0.58
N GLN A 43 -6.05 -18.29 -0.55
CA GLN A 43 -6.09 -17.28 -1.61
C GLN A 43 -6.99 -16.12 -1.20
N VAL A 44 -6.53 -15.34 -0.21
CA VAL A 44 -7.23 -14.18 0.36
C VAL A 44 -6.40 -12.92 0.18
N VAL A 45 -7.09 -11.78 0.10
CA VAL A 45 -6.49 -10.47 -0.09
C VAL A 45 -6.99 -9.55 1.03
N PRO A 46 -6.10 -8.87 1.77
CA PRO A 46 -6.55 -7.97 2.82
C PRO A 46 -7.29 -6.75 2.24
N ASP A 47 -8.22 -6.21 3.02
CA ASP A 47 -9.06 -5.05 2.72
C ASP A 47 -8.33 -3.90 2.02
N PHE A 48 -7.17 -3.49 2.54
CA PHE A 48 -6.40 -2.37 2.00
C PHE A 48 -5.75 -2.64 0.63
N LEU A 49 -5.66 -3.90 0.20
CA LEU A 49 -5.19 -4.29 -1.13
C LEU A 49 -6.35 -4.54 -2.11
N MET A 50 -7.61 -4.56 -1.67
CA MET A 50 -8.79 -4.62 -2.54
C MET A 50 -9.09 -3.23 -3.15
N SER A 51 -8.07 -2.65 -3.77
CA SER A 51 -8.09 -1.38 -4.51
C SER A 51 -7.09 -1.49 -5.68
N PRO A 52 -7.20 -0.69 -6.75
CA PRO A 52 -8.15 0.42 -6.99
C PRO A 52 -9.55 -0.06 -7.43
N SER A 53 -10.53 0.86 -7.53
CA SER A 53 -11.90 0.53 -7.98
C SER A 53 -11.98 0.29 -9.50
N PRO A 54 -13.04 -0.35 -10.03
CA PRO A 54 -13.19 -0.58 -11.48
C PRO A 54 -13.14 0.71 -12.30
N THR A 55 -13.70 1.80 -11.79
CA THR A 55 -13.63 3.12 -12.43
C THR A 55 -12.20 3.67 -12.49
N GLU A 56 -11.41 3.46 -11.44
CA GLU A 56 -10.00 3.83 -11.42
C GLU A 56 -9.16 2.95 -12.34
N LEU A 57 -9.43 1.64 -12.39
CA LEU A 57 -8.78 0.70 -13.33
C LEU A 57 -9.01 1.11 -14.79
N ARG A 58 -10.25 1.41 -15.17
CA ARG A 58 -10.58 1.91 -16.52
C ARG A 58 -9.88 3.22 -16.85
N ARG A 59 -9.77 4.13 -15.87
CA ARG A 59 -9.00 5.36 -16.02
C ARG A 59 -7.52 5.07 -16.24
N GLU A 60 -6.91 4.17 -15.46
CA GLU A 60 -5.52 3.77 -15.66
C GLU A 60 -5.28 3.17 -17.06
N GLU A 61 -6.18 2.29 -17.52
CA GLU A 61 -6.10 1.69 -18.87
C GLU A 61 -6.17 2.77 -19.96
N HIS A 62 -7.07 3.74 -19.83
CA HIS A 62 -7.16 4.88 -20.76
C HIS A 62 -5.87 5.71 -20.75
N GLU A 63 -5.34 6.01 -19.56
CA GLU A 63 -4.10 6.77 -19.44
C GLU A 63 -2.89 6.03 -20.03
N GLU A 64 -2.84 4.69 -19.93
CA GLU A 64 -1.79 3.89 -20.55
C GLU A 64 -1.91 3.88 -22.08
N ARG A 65 -3.13 3.76 -22.61
CA ARG A 65 -3.40 3.87 -24.06
C ARG A 65 -3.02 5.24 -24.62
N GLU A 66 -3.30 6.32 -23.90
CA GLU A 66 -2.85 7.65 -24.28
C GLU A 66 -1.32 7.78 -24.31
N ARG A 67 -0.61 7.12 -23.38
CA ARG A 67 0.86 7.13 -23.34
C ARG A 67 1.48 6.38 -24.52
N THR A 68 0.89 5.26 -24.94
CA THR A 68 1.39 4.51 -26.10
C THR A 68 1.17 5.28 -27.40
N ILE A 69 0.09 6.06 -27.49
CA ILE A 69 -0.20 6.92 -28.64
C ILE A 69 0.69 8.18 -28.62
N ASN A 70 0.87 8.83 -27.47
CA ASN A 70 1.61 10.08 -27.31
C ASN A 70 2.79 9.94 -26.31
N PRO A 71 3.93 9.35 -26.73
CA PRO A 71 5.07 9.08 -25.85
C PRO A 71 5.75 10.35 -25.31
N GLY A 72 5.65 11.48 -26.02
CA GLY A 72 6.27 12.76 -25.64
C GLY A 72 5.67 13.42 -24.39
N GLU A 73 4.38 13.23 -24.12
CA GLU A 73 3.71 13.72 -22.90
C GLU A 73 3.74 12.71 -21.74
N GLY A 74 3.90 11.42 -22.06
CA GLY A 74 3.86 10.31 -21.11
C GLY A 74 5.03 10.25 -20.11
N LEU A 75 6.21 10.76 -20.47
CA LEU A 75 7.39 10.79 -19.58
C LEU A 75 7.12 11.56 -18.28
N SER A 76 6.33 12.64 -18.36
CA SER A 76 5.99 13.46 -17.18
C SER A 76 5.05 12.75 -16.21
N LYS A 77 4.29 11.74 -16.66
CA LYS A 77 3.25 11.03 -15.91
C LYS A 77 3.77 9.70 -15.35
N ALA A 78 4.68 9.03 -16.07
CA ALA A 78 5.43 7.87 -15.58
C ALA A 78 6.36 8.24 -14.42
N GLN A 79 6.97 9.44 -14.45
CA GLN A 79 7.79 9.93 -13.34
C GLN A 79 6.99 10.18 -12.06
N THR A 80 5.68 10.47 -12.11
CA THR A 80 4.84 10.67 -10.91
C THR A 80 4.56 9.39 -10.10
N ASN A 81 4.91 8.19 -10.60
CA ASN A 81 4.82 6.94 -9.87
C ASN A 81 6.01 6.77 -8.92
N PHE A 82 6.11 7.67 -7.95
CA PHE A 82 7.23 7.75 -7.02
C PHE A 82 7.14 6.70 -5.90
N HIS A 83 7.22 5.42 -6.28
CA HIS A 83 7.98 4.40 -5.55
C HIS A 83 7.25 3.28 -4.76
N ASN A 84 5.93 3.10 -4.87
CA ASN A 84 5.28 1.83 -4.51
C ASN A 84 4.83 1.12 -5.78
N HIS A 85 5.31 -0.09 -6.02
CA HIS A 85 4.94 -0.88 -7.19
C HIS A 85 4.55 -2.28 -6.76
N LEU A 86 3.31 -2.65 -7.06
CA LEU A 86 2.83 -4.02 -7.02
C LEU A 86 2.68 -4.48 -8.47
N THR A 87 3.57 -5.37 -8.90
CA THR A 87 3.57 -5.95 -10.25
C THR A 87 3.58 -7.47 -10.15
N HIS A 88 3.54 -8.19 -11.27
CA HIS A 88 3.81 -9.63 -11.26
C HIS A 88 5.26 -9.98 -10.86
N GLU A 89 6.24 -9.08 -11.03
CA GLU A 89 7.65 -9.43 -10.78
C GLU A 89 8.14 -9.05 -9.37
N TYR A 90 7.70 -7.89 -8.90
CA TYR A 90 8.15 -7.30 -7.63
C TYR A 90 7.04 -6.51 -6.92
N LEU A 91 7.05 -6.64 -5.59
CA LEU A 91 6.37 -5.79 -4.63
C LEU A 91 7.42 -4.90 -3.98
N ARG A 92 7.43 -3.63 -4.36
CA ARG A 92 8.41 -2.63 -3.91
C ARG A 92 7.72 -1.53 -3.14
N PHE A 93 8.31 -1.15 -2.01
CA PHE A 93 7.89 0.01 -1.24
C PHE A 93 8.98 1.05 -1.18
N ALA A 94 8.60 2.32 -1.29
CA ALA A 94 9.47 3.40 -0.87
C ALA A 94 8.75 4.52 -0.14
N PRO A 95 9.45 5.10 0.84
CA PRO A 95 8.93 6.21 1.59
C PRO A 95 8.84 7.45 0.71
N ASP A 96 7.73 8.16 0.83
CA ASP A 96 7.61 9.50 0.26
C ASP A 96 8.73 10.43 0.73
N ALA A 97 9.17 11.34 -0.17
CA ALA A 97 10.07 12.41 0.20
C ALA A 97 9.46 13.30 1.31
N LEU A 98 10.31 13.80 2.21
CA LEU A 98 9.89 14.62 3.34
C LEU A 98 9.13 15.87 2.90
N THR A 99 9.54 16.48 1.78
CA THR A 99 8.85 17.61 1.13
C THR A 99 7.43 17.27 0.74
N THR A 100 7.22 16.11 0.09
CA THR A 100 5.89 15.63 -0.31
C THR A 100 4.99 15.36 0.89
N ARG A 101 5.55 14.80 1.97
CA ARG A 101 4.82 14.59 3.24
C ARG A 101 4.40 15.91 3.87
N LEU A 102 5.31 16.88 3.95
CA LEU A 102 5.01 18.22 4.47
C LEU A 102 3.93 18.91 3.64
N LEU A 103 4.05 18.92 2.32
CA LEU A 103 3.04 19.52 1.44
C LEU A 103 1.67 18.86 1.62
N ARG A 104 1.61 17.52 1.77
CA ARG A 104 0.37 16.78 2.08
C ARG A 104 -0.22 17.19 3.42
N GLY A 105 0.63 17.34 4.43
CA GLY A 105 0.24 17.86 5.73
C GLY A 105 -0.36 19.26 5.62
N VAL A 106 0.35 20.22 5.01
CA VAL A 106 -0.13 21.60 4.83
C VAL A 106 -1.44 21.64 4.08
N LYS A 107 -1.57 20.91 2.96
CA LYS A 107 -2.82 20.82 2.19
C LYS A 107 -3.99 20.35 3.06
N LEU A 108 -3.79 19.30 3.86
CA LEU A 108 -4.82 18.74 4.72
C LEU A 108 -5.19 19.71 5.84
N TRP A 109 -4.19 20.25 6.55
CA TRP A 109 -4.40 21.21 7.64
C TRP A 109 -5.08 22.48 7.16
N SER A 110 -4.61 23.09 6.07
CA SER A 110 -5.25 24.27 5.47
C SER A 110 -6.70 24.01 5.06
N LYS A 111 -7.01 22.81 4.53
CA LYS A 111 -8.39 22.42 4.20
C LYS A 111 -9.26 22.29 5.45
N VAL A 112 -8.76 21.63 6.50
CA VAL A 112 -9.51 21.44 7.76
C VAL A 112 -9.77 22.78 8.45
N VAL A 113 -8.74 23.61 8.57
CA VAL A 113 -8.85 24.94 9.18
C VAL A 113 -9.80 25.84 8.37
N PHE A 114 -9.74 25.79 7.04
CA PHE A 114 -10.66 26.52 6.18
C PHE A 114 -12.12 26.15 6.47
N TRP A 115 -12.47 24.86 6.47
CA TRP A 115 -13.84 24.42 6.71
C TRP A 115 -14.31 24.71 8.14
N PHE A 116 -13.45 24.53 9.13
CA PHE A 116 -13.77 24.87 10.52
C PHE A 116 -14.07 26.37 10.69
N LEU A 117 -13.19 27.24 10.17
CA LEU A 117 -13.38 28.69 10.24
C LEU A 117 -14.57 29.17 9.39
N ALA A 118 -14.84 28.53 8.25
CA ALA A 118 -15.98 28.87 7.41
C ALA A 118 -17.32 28.55 8.11
N VAL A 119 -17.43 27.38 8.76
CA VAL A 119 -18.65 27.01 9.51
C VAL A 119 -18.83 27.90 10.73
N MET A 120 -17.75 28.15 11.49
CA MET A 120 -17.80 29.04 12.66
C MET A 120 -18.15 30.47 12.26
N GLY A 121 -17.53 31.00 11.20
CA GLY A 121 -17.81 32.32 10.68
C GLY A 121 -19.25 32.45 10.17
N LEU A 122 -19.76 31.45 9.46
CA LEU A 122 -21.17 31.39 9.05
C LEU A 122 -22.11 31.45 10.25
N TRP A 123 -21.83 30.69 11.31
CA TRP A 123 -22.63 30.72 12.53
C TRP A 123 -22.62 32.10 13.21
N VAL A 124 -21.46 32.75 13.31
CA VAL A 124 -21.32 34.11 13.86
C VAL A 124 -22.08 35.13 12.99
N THR A 125 -22.01 35.01 11.65
CA THR A 125 -22.76 35.90 10.76
C THR A 125 -24.27 35.77 10.94
N ILE A 126 -24.79 34.54 11.12
CA ILE A 126 -26.22 34.29 11.29
C ILE A 126 -26.69 34.80 12.66
N THR A 127 -25.99 34.45 13.73
CA THR A 127 -26.37 34.86 15.09
C THR A 127 -26.23 36.36 15.30
N GLY A 128 -25.13 36.96 14.83
CA GLY A 128 -24.89 38.40 14.91
C GLY A 128 -25.88 39.23 14.11
N THR A 129 -26.40 38.71 13.00
CA THR A 129 -27.45 39.39 12.22
C THR A 129 -28.84 39.19 12.80
N TRP A 130 -29.10 38.03 13.40
CA TRP A 130 -30.35 37.76 14.12
C TRP A 130 -30.50 38.65 15.35
N SER A 131 -29.41 38.89 16.09
CA SER A 131 -29.39 39.76 17.26
C SER A 131 -29.40 41.25 16.94
N ALA A 132 -29.21 41.64 15.67
CA ALA A 132 -29.16 43.04 15.28
C ALA A 132 -30.58 43.61 15.12
N GLU A 133 -30.94 44.55 15.99
CA GLU A 133 -32.23 45.27 15.95
C GLU A 133 -32.26 46.34 14.84
N GLU A 134 -31.15 47.05 14.62
CA GLU A 134 -30.97 48.04 13.53
C GLU A 134 -29.73 47.70 12.66
N GLU A 135 -29.67 48.25 11.43
CA GLU A 135 -28.54 48.08 10.47
C GLU A 135 -28.13 46.63 10.11
N ARG A 136 -29.08 45.68 10.09
CA ARG A 136 -28.83 44.24 9.82
C ARG A 136 -27.90 43.94 8.63
N LEU A 137 -28.07 44.66 7.51
CA LEU A 137 -27.23 44.47 6.32
C LEU A 137 -25.77 44.83 6.57
N ARG A 138 -25.50 45.90 7.32
CA ARG A 138 -24.14 46.33 7.65
C ARG A 138 -23.48 45.35 8.62
N THR A 139 -24.22 44.89 9.62
CA THR A 139 -23.76 43.87 10.56
C THR A 139 -23.45 42.55 9.84
N PHE A 140 -24.32 42.13 8.90
CA PHE A 140 -24.07 40.98 8.03
C PHE A 140 -22.77 41.14 7.24
N LEU A 141 -22.63 42.24 6.50
CA LEU A 141 -21.45 42.49 5.66
C LEU A 141 -20.16 42.55 6.48
N THR A 142 -20.21 43.10 7.69
CA THR A 142 -19.04 43.19 8.58
C THR A 142 -18.58 41.81 9.05
N PHE A 143 -19.49 41.00 9.58
CA PHE A 143 -19.15 39.62 10.01
C PHE A 143 -18.79 38.73 8.82
N PHE A 144 -19.43 38.93 7.67
CA PHE A 144 -19.13 38.18 6.46
C PHE A 144 -17.72 38.51 5.95
N LEU A 145 -17.38 39.81 5.86
CA LEU A 145 -16.05 40.25 5.45
C LEU A 145 -14.98 39.74 6.43
N PHE A 146 -15.24 39.82 7.74
CA PHE A 146 -14.34 39.26 8.75
C PHE A 146 -14.11 37.75 8.55
N THR A 147 -15.17 36.99 8.27
CA THR A 147 -15.08 35.55 7.97
C THR A 147 -14.26 35.29 6.71
N VAL A 148 -14.46 36.07 5.65
CA VAL A 148 -13.68 35.95 4.40
C VAL A 148 -12.20 36.25 4.66
N VAL A 149 -11.88 37.33 5.37
CA VAL A 149 -10.49 37.70 5.70
C VAL A 149 -9.81 36.61 6.55
N LEU A 150 -10.53 36.03 7.51
CA LEU A 150 -10.01 34.98 8.38
C LEU A 150 -9.78 33.65 7.65
N THR A 151 -10.66 33.31 6.69
CA THR A 151 -10.56 32.06 5.90
C THR A 151 -9.58 32.18 4.73
N PHE A 152 -9.30 33.39 4.23
CA PHE A 152 -8.46 33.63 3.06
C PHE A 152 -7.04 33.02 3.14
N PRO A 153 -6.27 33.17 4.24
CA PRO A 153 -4.94 32.54 4.33
C PRO A 153 -4.99 31.01 4.21
N SER A 154 -6.04 30.39 4.76
CA SER A 154 -6.25 28.94 4.70
C SER A 154 -6.62 28.49 3.29
N LEU A 155 -7.43 29.28 2.57
CA LEU A 155 -7.75 29.03 1.17
C LEU A 155 -6.50 29.14 0.28
N VAL A 156 -5.68 30.16 0.49
CA VAL A 156 -4.39 30.32 -0.23
C VAL A 156 -3.45 29.16 0.08
N GLY A 157 -3.30 28.77 1.36
CA GLY A 157 -2.46 27.63 1.74
C GLY A 157 -2.92 26.31 1.12
N TRP A 158 -4.24 26.08 1.05
CA TRP A 158 -4.83 24.93 0.37
C TRP A 158 -4.56 24.98 -1.14
N GLY A 159 -4.81 26.11 -1.79
CA GLY A 159 -4.61 26.31 -3.22
C GLY A 159 -3.15 26.16 -3.65
N VAL A 160 -2.22 26.82 -2.95
CA VAL A 160 -0.77 26.73 -3.21
C VAL A 160 -0.28 25.31 -3.01
N SER A 161 -0.71 24.61 -1.95
CA SER A 161 -0.29 23.22 -1.73
C SER A 161 -0.85 22.27 -2.80
N ALA A 162 -2.09 22.49 -3.24
CA ALA A 162 -2.69 21.72 -4.34
C ALA A 162 -1.98 21.99 -5.68
N PHE A 163 -1.58 23.25 -5.92
CA PHE A 163 -0.85 23.66 -7.10
C PHE A 163 0.59 23.15 -7.11
N LEU A 164 1.30 23.17 -5.98
CA LEU A 164 2.65 22.59 -5.84
C LEU A 164 2.65 21.07 -6.00
N MET A 165 1.57 20.39 -5.59
CA MET A 165 1.38 18.96 -5.88
C MET A 165 0.91 18.68 -7.30
N SER A 166 0.41 19.68 -8.01
CA SER A 166 -0.02 19.49 -9.38
C SER A 166 1.17 19.10 -10.25
N ARG A 167 0.88 18.41 -11.36
CA ARG A 167 1.86 17.78 -12.26
C ARG A 167 2.97 18.73 -12.72
N PHE A 168 2.74 20.04 -12.69
CA PHE A 168 3.69 21.08 -13.08
C PHE A 168 4.89 21.19 -12.12
N PHE A 169 4.64 21.20 -10.80
CA PHE A 169 5.70 21.31 -9.78
C PHE A 169 6.20 19.95 -9.26
N ALA A 170 5.52 18.85 -9.59
CA ALA A 170 6.01 17.49 -9.32
C ALA A 170 7.41 17.23 -9.92
N ARG A 171 7.77 17.89 -11.03
CA ARG A 171 9.12 17.84 -11.62
C ARG A 171 10.20 18.48 -10.75
N LEU A 172 9.81 19.45 -9.91
CA LEU A 172 10.71 20.18 -9.02
C LEU A 172 10.81 19.51 -7.64
N ILE A 173 9.80 18.71 -7.27
CA ILE A 173 9.84 17.88 -6.07
C ILE A 173 10.82 16.73 -6.33
N ARG A 174 11.97 16.75 -5.64
CA ARG A 174 12.96 15.68 -5.76
C ARG A 174 12.31 14.34 -5.38
N PRO A 175 12.52 13.27 -6.18
CA PRO A 175 12.10 11.93 -5.81
C PRO A 175 12.66 11.54 -4.44
N ALA A 176 12.02 10.59 -3.78
CA ALA A 176 12.58 10.02 -2.57
C ALA A 176 13.97 9.40 -2.87
N ARG A 177 14.75 9.13 -1.81
CA ARG A 177 16.10 8.57 -1.96
C ARG A 177 16.13 7.20 -2.66
N GLY A 178 14.98 6.54 -2.80
CA GLY A 178 14.78 5.27 -3.49
C GLY A 178 13.97 4.30 -2.63
N PRO A 179 13.73 3.05 -3.11
CA PRO A 179 13.00 2.00 -2.37
C PRO A 179 13.56 1.78 -0.97
N ALA A 180 12.72 1.50 0.02
CA ALA A 180 13.20 1.00 1.31
C ALA A 180 13.43 -0.51 1.27
N TRP A 181 12.53 -1.22 0.59
CA TRP A 181 12.61 -2.66 0.43
C TRP A 181 11.85 -3.13 -0.82
N GLU A 182 12.17 -4.34 -1.26
CA GLU A 182 11.57 -5.02 -2.41
C GLU A 182 11.46 -6.52 -2.15
N LEU A 183 10.33 -7.11 -2.51
CA LEU A 183 10.16 -8.55 -2.61
C LEU A 183 10.01 -8.88 -4.09
N SER A 184 10.90 -9.71 -4.63
CA SER A 184 10.85 -10.12 -6.04
C SER A 184 10.36 -11.55 -6.17
N ARG A 185 9.15 -11.73 -6.72
CA ARG A 185 8.60 -13.03 -7.11
C ARG A 185 9.50 -13.71 -8.14
N ARG A 186 10.06 -12.93 -9.08
CA ARG A 186 10.96 -13.43 -10.14
C ARG A 186 12.18 -14.16 -9.59
N THR A 187 12.81 -13.60 -8.56
CA THR A 187 14.08 -14.12 -8.02
C THR A 187 13.92 -14.88 -6.71
N GLY A 188 12.79 -14.71 -6.02
CA GLY A 188 12.57 -15.24 -4.67
C GLY A 188 13.31 -14.47 -3.57
N MET A 189 13.89 -13.31 -3.90
CA MET A 189 14.71 -12.53 -2.98
C MET A 189 13.93 -11.37 -2.37
N VAL A 190 14.26 -11.07 -1.11
CA VAL A 190 13.86 -9.86 -0.39
C VAL A 190 15.09 -8.98 -0.27
N THR A 191 14.98 -7.75 -0.75
CA THR A 191 16.07 -6.79 -0.83
C THR A 191 15.74 -5.56 0.01
N LEU A 192 16.61 -5.22 0.96
CA LEU A 192 16.55 -4.00 1.75
C LEU A 192 17.58 -3.00 1.24
N PHE A 193 17.18 -1.73 1.16
CA PHE A 193 18.02 -0.65 0.69
C PHE A 193 18.27 0.36 1.81
N SER A 194 19.53 0.67 2.06
CA SER A 194 19.96 1.67 3.03
C SER A 194 20.78 2.76 2.34
N TYR A 195 20.45 4.02 2.62
CA TYR A 195 21.04 5.17 1.94
C TYR A 195 21.96 5.93 2.89
N ARG A 196 23.28 5.89 2.64
CA ARG A 196 24.28 6.66 3.37
C ARG A 196 24.90 7.70 2.44
N GLY A 197 24.40 8.94 2.50
CA GLY A 197 24.80 9.99 1.57
C GLY A 197 24.41 9.63 0.13
N LYS A 198 25.40 9.48 -0.74
CA LYS A 198 25.22 9.02 -2.14
C LYS A 198 25.34 7.50 -2.30
N GLN A 199 25.81 6.78 -1.28
CA GLN A 199 25.99 5.33 -1.36
C GLN A 199 24.69 4.61 -1.02
N VAL A 200 24.36 3.61 -1.82
CA VAL A 200 23.25 2.69 -1.61
C VAL A 200 23.83 1.36 -1.15
N ILE A 201 23.52 0.97 0.08
CA ILE A 201 23.89 -0.33 0.64
C ILE A 201 22.67 -1.24 0.47
N THR A 202 22.87 -2.34 -0.23
CA THR A 202 21.82 -3.31 -0.53
C THR A 202 22.09 -4.60 0.22
N GLN A 203 21.10 -5.07 0.99
CA GLN A 203 21.14 -6.37 1.64
C GLN A 203 20.02 -7.22 1.04
N SER A 204 20.38 -8.36 0.45
CA SER A 204 19.41 -9.26 -0.19
C SER A 204 19.50 -10.65 0.43
N ALA A 205 18.35 -11.24 0.75
CA ALA A 205 18.25 -12.60 1.28
C ALA A 205 17.02 -13.33 0.71
N PRO A 206 17.01 -14.68 0.66
CA PRO A 206 15.87 -15.44 0.19
C PRO A 206 14.62 -15.24 1.03
N PHE A 207 13.44 -15.22 0.41
CA PHE A 207 12.16 -14.96 1.09
C PHE A 207 11.85 -15.96 2.21
N HIS A 208 12.16 -17.24 2.02
CA HIS A 208 11.92 -18.29 3.01
C HIS A 208 12.79 -18.16 4.27
N GLU A 209 13.80 -17.29 4.26
CA GLU A 209 14.60 -16.94 5.43
C GLU A 209 13.97 -15.81 6.28
N PHE A 210 12.81 -15.28 5.90
CA PHE A 210 12.11 -14.23 6.65
C PHE A 210 10.92 -14.81 7.43
N ASP A 211 10.83 -14.53 8.72
CA ASP A 211 9.66 -14.87 9.52
C ASP A 211 8.72 -13.68 9.67
N ALA A 212 7.42 -13.95 9.58
CA ALA A 212 6.37 -12.97 9.81
C ALA A 212 6.06 -12.86 11.31
N TYR A 213 6.09 -11.63 11.82
CA TYR A 213 5.78 -11.31 13.21
C TYR A 213 4.70 -10.24 13.30
N THR A 214 3.86 -10.36 14.32
CA THR A 214 2.95 -9.31 14.75
C THR A 214 3.44 -8.69 16.04
N ARG A 215 3.41 -7.35 16.11
CA ARG A 215 3.72 -6.60 17.32
C ARG A 215 2.52 -5.80 17.77
N THR A 216 2.14 -5.95 19.03
CA THR A 216 1.08 -5.13 19.62
C THR A 216 1.66 -3.91 20.32
N ARG A 217 1.19 -2.72 19.99
CA ARG A 217 1.54 -1.46 20.64
C ARG A 217 0.29 -0.64 20.90
N ARG A 218 -0.01 -0.36 22.17
CA ARG A 218 -1.19 0.43 22.62
C ARG A 218 -2.51 -0.08 22.02
N GLY A 219 -2.71 -1.40 22.04
CA GLY A 219 -3.92 -2.04 21.51
C GLY A 219 -4.04 -2.03 19.98
N ARG A 220 -2.97 -1.69 19.25
CA ARG A 220 -2.92 -1.83 17.80
C ARG A 220 -1.81 -2.79 17.37
N HIS A 221 -2.03 -3.51 16.29
CA HIS A 221 -1.16 -4.56 15.80
C HIS A 221 -0.42 -4.10 14.55
N GLU A 222 0.87 -4.42 14.48
CA GLU A 222 1.77 -4.06 13.39
C GLU A 222 2.37 -5.34 12.79
N PHE A 223 2.51 -5.39 11.47
CA PHE A 223 3.13 -6.52 10.76
C PHE A 223 4.59 -6.23 10.40
N TRP A 224 5.42 -7.24 10.61
CA TRP A 224 6.86 -7.20 10.39
C TRP A 224 7.34 -8.48 9.71
N LEU A 225 8.28 -8.34 8.75
CA LEU A 225 9.10 -9.45 8.28
C LEU A 225 10.49 -9.33 8.87
N GLU A 226 11.01 -10.42 9.43
CA GLU A 226 12.30 -10.43 10.12
C GLU A 226 13.18 -11.53 9.56
N HIS A 227 14.42 -11.20 9.20
CA HIS A 227 15.36 -12.18 8.69
C HIS A 227 15.84 -13.13 9.82
N ARG A 228 15.88 -14.44 9.54
CA ARG A 228 16.29 -15.46 10.52
C ARG A 228 17.71 -15.28 11.04
N TYR A 229 18.64 -14.87 10.18
CA TYR A 229 20.08 -14.90 10.47
C TYR A 229 20.73 -13.53 10.63
N SER A 230 19.98 -12.44 10.43
CA SER A 230 20.52 -11.08 10.43
C SER A 230 19.54 -10.11 11.07
N SER A 231 20.00 -8.89 11.38
CA SER A 231 19.16 -7.83 11.92
C SER A 231 18.27 -7.11 10.90
N ALA A 232 18.19 -7.63 9.67
CA ALA A 232 17.28 -7.12 8.67
C ALA A 232 15.83 -7.36 9.10
N CYS A 233 15.07 -6.27 9.17
CA CYS A 233 13.64 -6.31 9.44
C CYS A 233 12.92 -5.29 8.56
N ILE A 234 11.70 -5.63 8.16
CA ILE A 234 10.84 -4.84 7.30
C ILE A 234 9.55 -4.56 8.06
N SER A 235 9.20 -3.28 8.18
CA SER A 235 7.91 -2.86 8.73
C SER A 235 6.92 -2.62 7.60
N PHE A 236 5.73 -3.21 7.69
CA PHE A 236 4.61 -2.92 6.79
C PHE A 236 3.70 -1.81 7.34
N LEU A 237 4.04 -1.22 8.49
CA LEU A 237 3.30 -0.10 9.08
C LEU A 237 3.03 1.04 8.08
N PRO A 238 3.97 1.44 7.19
CA PRO A 238 3.70 2.49 6.20
C PRO A 238 2.67 2.12 5.11
N ILE A 239 2.38 0.83 4.93
CA ILE A 239 1.47 0.32 3.89
C ILE A 239 0.07 0.12 4.46
N CYS A 240 -0.06 -0.72 5.51
CA CYS A 240 -1.36 -1.10 6.06
C CYS A 240 -1.78 -0.25 7.26
N GLY A 241 -0.88 0.57 7.80
CA GLY A 241 -1.07 1.23 9.09
C GLY A 241 -1.16 0.24 10.26
N PRO A 242 -1.31 0.74 11.49
CA PRO A 242 -1.52 -0.10 12.65
C PRO A 242 -2.97 -0.59 12.68
N ARG A 243 -3.18 -1.91 12.78
CA ARG A 243 -4.49 -2.56 12.66
C ARG A 243 -5.15 -2.81 14.02
N PRO A 244 -6.50 -2.72 14.12
CA PRO A 244 -7.21 -3.01 15.37
C PRO A 244 -7.35 -4.52 15.64
N CYS A 245 -7.26 -5.36 14.60
CA CYS A 245 -7.38 -6.81 14.69
C CYS A 245 -6.21 -7.50 13.97
N PHE A 246 -5.93 -8.75 14.34
CA PHE A 246 -4.89 -9.56 13.70
C PHE A 246 -5.28 -10.12 12.34
N VAL A 247 -6.59 -10.29 12.08
CA VAL A 247 -7.12 -10.98 10.91
C VAL A 247 -6.62 -10.37 9.59
N SER A 248 -6.65 -9.04 9.47
CA SER A 248 -6.10 -8.32 8.31
C SER A 248 -4.58 -8.53 8.15
N LEU A 249 -3.84 -8.71 9.25
CA LEU A 249 -2.41 -9.05 9.20
C LEU A 249 -2.17 -10.51 8.80
N TRP A 250 -3.04 -11.43 9.22
CA TRP A 250 -3.01 -12.82 8.78
C TRP A 250 -3.28 -12.93 7.27
N ALA A 251 -4.26 -12.19 6.77
CA ALA A 251 -4.54 -12.09 5.33
C ALA A 251 -3.35 -11.49 4.57
N LEU A 252 -2.68 -10.47 5.12
CA LEU A 252 -1.46 -9.94 4.52
C LEU A 252 -0.35 -11.01 4.44
N TRP A 253 -0.20 -11.85 5.46
CA TRP A 253 0.80 -12.92 5.40
C TRP A 253 0.47 -13.99 4.37
N ASP A 254 -0.78 -14.44 4.31
CA ASP A 254 -1.25 -15.38 3.29
C ASP A 254 -1.07 -14.79 1.88
N PHE A 255 -1.43 -13.51 1.69
CA PHE A 255 -1.19 -12.76 0.46
C PHE A 255 0.29 -12.75 0.06
N LEU A 256 1.20 -12.41 0.98
CA LEU A 256 2.63 -12.36 0.69
C LEU A 256 3.21 -13.72 0.32
N GLN A 257 2.78 -14.78 1.00
CA GLN A 257 3.17 -16.15 0.68
C GLN A 257 2.72 -16.53 -0.73
N ASN A 258 1.44 -16.32 -1.07
CA ASN A 258 0.91 -16.63 -2.41
C ASN A 258 1.55 -15.76 -3.50
N TYR A 259 1.78 -14.47 -3.20
CA TYR A 259 2.44 -13.54 -4.11
C TYR A 259 3.89 -13.94 -4.42
N MET A 260 4.62 -14.47 -3.44
CA MET A 260 6.00 -14.91 -3.66
C MET A 260 6.10 -16.33 -4.22
N ASP A 261 5.08 -17.16 -4.03
CA ASP A 261 5.08 -18.57 -4.46
C ASP A 261 4.82 -18.71 -5.96
N THR A 262 5.87 -19.10 -6.68
CA THR A 262 5.82 -19.33 -8.14
C THR A 262 5.08 -20.61 -8.53
N SER A 263 4.80 -21.52 -7.60
CA SER A 263 3.95 -22.69 -7.86
C SER A 263 2.45 -22.43 -7.74
N GLN A 264 2.06 -21.23 -7.27
CA GLN A 264 0.67 -20.80 -7.18
C GLN A 264 0.43 -19.62 -8.13
N PRO A 265 -0.80 -19.40 -8.63
CA PRO A 265 -1.12 -18.20 -9.38
C PRO A 265 -0.95 -16.95 -8.50
N LEU A 266 -0.77 -15.79 -9.13
CA LEU A 266 -0.81 -14.51 -8.44
C LEU A 266 -2.14 -14.35 -7.69
N PRO A 267 -2.13 -13.70 -6.51
CA PRO A 267 -3.37 -13.36 -5.81
C PRO A 267 -4.34 -12.62 -6.73
N ASP A 268 -5.61 -13.01 -6.67
CA ASP A 268 -6.63 -12.40 -7.51
C ASP A 268 -7.15 -11.11 -6.88
N MET A 269 -6.68 -9.97 -7.39
CA MET A 269 -7.05 -8.65 -6.90
C MET A 269 -7.02 -7.60 -8.02
N PRO A 270 -7.78 -6.49 -7.88
CA PRO A 270 -7.85 -5.42 -8.86
C PRO A 270 -6.48 -4.93 -9.33
N GLY A 271 -5.58 -4.62 -8.39
CA GLY A 271 -4.26 -4.06 -8.71
C GLY A 271 -3.31 -5.01 -9.46
N LEU A 272 -3.59 -6.32 -9.49
CA LEU A 272 -2.78 -7.33 -10.19
C LEU A 272 -3.37 -7.77 -11.53
N GLU A 273 -4.63 -7.43 -11.85
CA GLU A 273 -5.34 -7.89 -13.05
C GLU A 273 -4.50 -7.70 -14.33
N ARG A 274 -4.02 -6.47 -14.57
CA ARG A 274 -3.21 -6.14 -15.76
C ARG A 274 -1.90 -6.93 -15.89
N TYR A 275 -1.43 -7.53 -14.79
CA TYR A 275 -0.18 -8.27 -14.77
C TYR A 275 -0.36 -9.79 -14.83
N ARG A 276 -1.59 -10.30 -14.65
CA ARG A 276 -1.87 -11.74 -14.67
C ARG A 276 -1.44 -12.40 -15.97
N GLY A 277 -1.63 -11.72 -17.10
CA GLY A 277 -1.21 -12.17 -18.43
C GLY A 277 0.32 -12.25 -18.64
N ASN A 278 1.12 -11.72 -17.71
CA ASN A 278 2.59 -11.72 -17.80
C ASN A 278 3.25 -12.79 -16.92
N ASP A 279 2.50 -13.40 -16.00
CA ASP A 279 2.99 -14.44 -15.09
C ASP A 279 2.63 -15.83 -15.64
N PRO A 280 3.61 -16.70 -15.95
CA PRO A 280 3.35 -17.97 -16.64
C PRO A 280 2.49 -18.93 -15.82
N THR A 281 2.67 -18.96 -14.49
CA THR A 281 1.87 -19.81 -13.58
C THR A 281 0.41 -19.35 -13.58
N THR A 282 0.22 -18.04 -13.49
CA THR A 282 -1.11 -17.41 -13.50
C THR A 282 -1.80 -17.59 -14.84
N VAL A 283 -1.10 -17.44 -15.96
CA VAL A 283 -1.66 -17.67 -17.30
C VAL A 283 -2.13 -19.10 -17.50
N ALA A 284 -1.36 -20.09 -17.01
CA ALA A 284 -1.77 -21.49 -17.08
C ALA A 284 -3.03 -21.73 -16.24
N TYR A 285 -3.05 -21.23 -15.01
CA TYR A 285 -4.18 -21.34 -14.10
C TYR A 285 -5.44 -20.68 -14.64
N ASP A 286 -5.35 -19.43 -15.10
CA ASP A 286 -6.49 -18.66 -15.61
C ASP A 286 -7.10 -19.31 -16.87
N ARG A 287 -6.28 -19.94 -17.71
CA ARG A 287 -6.75 -20.74 -18.86
C ARG A 287 -7.49 -22.00 -18.45
N GLU A 288 -7.05 -22.66 -17.39
CA GLU A 288 -7.67 -23.88 -16.88
C GLU A 288 -9.06 -23.60 -16.31
N ILE A 289 -9.21 -22.52 -15.55
CA ILE A 289 -10.49 -22.14 -14.92
C ILE A 289 -11.38 -21.27 -15.82
N GLY A 290 -10.90 -20.87 -17.00
CA GLY A 290 -11.64 -20.01 -17.93
C GLY A 290 -11.92 -18.61 -17.38
N ARG A 291 -11.00 -18.05 -16.59
CA ARG A 291 -11.15 -16.73 -15.95
C ARG A 291 -11.12 -15.61 -16.98
N ASP A 292 -12.06 -14.67 -16.86
CA ASP A 292 -12.09 -13.45 -17.67
C ASP A 292 -10.85 -12.57 -17.38
N PRO A 293 -10.02 -12.23 -18.38
CA PRO A 293 -8.90 -11.32 -18.21
C PRO A 293 -9.28 -9.89 -17.77
N ARG A 294 -10.54 -9.47 -17.95
CA ARG A 294 -11.08 -8.15 -17.56
C ARG A 294 -12.08 -8.24 -16.40
N TYR A 295 -11.97 -9.29 -15.58
CA TYR A 295 -12.87 -9.57 -14.46
C TYR A 295 -13.09 -8.36 -13.54
N TRP A 296 -12.03 -7.69 -13.09
CA TRP A 296 -12.12 -6.54 -12.18
C TRP A 296 -12.39 -5.21 -12.92
N VAL A 297 -11.83 -5.02 -14.11
CA VAL A 297 -11.96 -3.77 -14.88
C VAL A 297 -13.39 -3.54 -15.35
N ASP A 298 -14.09 -4.60 -15.78
CA ASP A 298 -15.42 -4.51 -16.39
C ASP A 298 -16.58 -4.66 -15.39
N MET A 299 -16.27 -4.91 -14.11
CA MET A 299 -17.27 -4.89 -13.03
C MET A 299 -17.92 -3.52 -12.85
N ASP A 300 -19.20 -3.53 -12.49
CA ASP A 300 -19.86 -2.36 -11.92
C ASP A 300 -19.52 -2.19 -10.43
N ASP A 301 -19.88 -1.03 -9.88
CA ASP A 301 -19.54 -0.67 -8.51
C ASP A 301 -20.27 -1.57 -7.47
N GLU A 302 -21.44 -2.13 -7.81
CA GLU A 302 -22.21 -3.01 -6.92
C GLU A 302 -21.56 -4.40 -6.84
N ALA A 303 -21.24 -5.00 -7.98
CA ALA A 303 -20.53 -6.27 -8.07
C ALA A 303 -19.14 -6.18 -7.42
N PHE A 304 -18.45 -5.05 -7.60
CA PHE A 304 -17.18 -4.80 -6.92
C PHE A 304 -17.33 -4.75 -5.41
N TRP A 305 -18.34 -4.05 -4.89
CA TRP A 305 -18.62 -4.02 -3.46
C TRP A 305 -18.94 -5.42 -2.92
N GLN A 306 -19.76 -6.21 -3.62
CA GLN A 306 -20.06 -7.59 -3.22
C GLN A 306 -18.79 -8.46 -3.18
N ALA A 307 -17.89 -8.31 -4.15
CA ALA A 307 -16.63 -9.02 -4.17
C ALA A 307 -15.70 -8.61 -3.01
N GLN A 308 -15.69 -7.33 -2.61
CA GLN A 308 -14.98 -6.86 -1.42
C GLN A 308 -15.55 -7.49 -0.15
N VAL A 309 -16.88 -7.48 0.03
CA VAL A 309 -17.54 -8.09 1.20
C VAL A 309 -17.27 -9.58 1.27
N SER A 310 -17.39 -10.31 0.16
CA SER A 310 -17.09 -11.75 0.12
C SER A 310 -15.63 -12.05 0.49
N MET A 311 -14.69 -11.21 0.05
CA MET A 311 -13.29 -11.34 0.43
C MET A 311 -13.08 -11.06 1.93
N GLU A 312 -13.73 -10.03 2.47
CA GLU A 312 -13.68 -9.71 3.91
C GLU A 312 -14.23 -10.86 4.75
N GLU A 313 -15.35 -11.47 4.37
CA GLU A 313 -15.89 -12.67 5.02
C GLU A 313 -14.88 -13.82 5.00
N GLN A 314 -14.23 -14.09 3.87
CA GLN A 314 -13.19 -15.12 3.78
C GLN A 314 -12.00 -14.81 4.70
N VAL A 315 -11.60 -13.54 4.78
CA VAL A 315 -10.55 -13.07 5.67
C VAL A 315 -10.94 -13.29 7.13
N GLU A 316 -12.18 -13.00 7.53
CA GLU A 316 -12.68 -13.24 8.89
C GLU A 316 -12.68 -14.71 9.30
N THR A 317 -12.83 -15.64 8.34
CA THR A 317 -12.77 -17.09 8.61
C THR A 317 -11.34 -17.64 8.71
N LEU A 318 -10.30 -16.80 8.66
CA LEU A 318 -8.92 -17.24 8.79
C LEU A 318 -8.62 -17.72 10.21
N ASN A 319 -8.16 -18.96 10.31
CA ASN A 319 -7.75 -19.62 11.55
C ASN A 319 -6.22 -19.76 11.65
N THR A 320 -5.50 -18.67 11.35
CA THR A 320 -4.03 -18.67 11.24
C THR A 320 -3.34 -18.95 12.59
N ASP A 321 -4.03 -18.70 13.70
CA ASP A 321 -3.58 -19.02 15.06
C ASP A 321 -3.44 -20.53 15.33
N SER A 322 -4.32 -21.34 14.73
CA SER A 322 -4.37 -22.80 14.91
C SER A 322 -3.70 -23.58 13.79
N ARG A 323 -3.18 -22.90 12.76
CA ARG A 323 -2.60 -23.51 11.57
C ARG A 323 -1.21 -24.12 11.90
N PRO A 324 -0.93 -25.36 11.46
CA PRO A 324 0.40 -25.94 11.63
C PRO A 324 1.44 -25.20 10.79
N ASP A 325 2.57 -24.88 11.42
CA ASP A 325 3.70 -24.22 10.77
C ASP A 325 4.50 -25.24 9.94
N LEU A 326 4.45 -25.13 8.60
CA LEU A 326 5.18 -26.03 7.69
C LEU A 326 6.70 -25.91 7.87
N MET A 327 7.20 -24.75 8.30
CA MET A 327 8.63 -24.55 8.56
C MET A 327 9.11 -25.24 9.83
N ALA A 328 8.21 -25.66 10.73
CA ALA A 328 8.59 -26.39 11.95
C ALA A 328 9.31 -27.72 11.69
N ARG A 329 9.14 -28.30 10.49
CA ARG A 329 9.86 -29.52 10.08
C ARG A 329 11.27 -29.25 9.57
N TYR A 330 11.55 -28.02 9.16
CA TYR A 330 12.78 -27.63 8.49
C TYR A 330 13.66 -26.69 9.32
N VAL A 331 13.13 -26.18 10.44
CA VAL A 331 13.79 -25.20 11.32
C VAL A 331 13.60 -25.60 12.77
N THR A 332 14.67 -25.53 13.55
CA THR A 332 14.58 -25.55 15.02
C THR A 332 14.36 -24.13 15.54
N PHE A 333 13.27 -23.96 16.30
CA PHE A 333 12.97 -22.71 16.99
C PHE A 333 13.57 -22.79 18.40
N SER A 334 14.52 -21.89 18.69
CA SER A 334 15.19 -21.78 20.00
C SER A 334 14.45 -20.82 20.93
#